data_AF-A0A838PMD3-F1
#
_entry.id   AF-A0A838PMD3-F1
#
_cell.length_a   1.000
_cell.length_b   1.000
_cell.length_c   1.000
_cell.angle_alpha   90.00
_cell.angle_beta   90.00
_cell.angle_gamma   90.00
#
_symmetry.space_group_name_H-M   'P 1'
#
loop_
_entity.id
_entity.type
_entity.pdbx_description
1 polymer ?
#
loop_
_entity_poly.entity_id
_entity_poly.type
_entity_poly.pdbx_seq_one_letter_code
_entity_poly.pdbx_strand_id
1 'polypeptide(L)' 'MDMRDLLGGKGANVAEMTRVLGADRVPAGFTITTEACVAYMEAG' A
#
# COMPACT_ATOMS: atom_id res chain seq x y z
N MET A 1 6.17 -11.00 6.62
CA MET A 1 5.18 -9.91 6.67
C MET A 1 4.46 -9.91 5.34
N ASP A 2 3.13 -10.01 5.35
CA ASP A 2 2.32 -9.92 4.13
C ASP A 2 2.29 -8.45 3.66
N MET A 3 2.18 -8.20 2.36
CA MET A 3 1.95 -6.84 1.83
C MET A 3 0.69 -6.22 2.45
N ARG A 4 -0.28 -7.03 2.86
CA ARG A 4 -1.47 -6.58 3.60
C ARG A 4 -1.11 -5.96 4.96
N ASP A 5 -0.10 -6.47 5.64
CA ASP A 5 0.35 -5.93 6.93
C ASP A 5 1.04 -4.58 6.72
N LEU A 6 1.86 -4.46 5.67
CA LEU A 6 2.66 -3.27 5.39
C LEU A 6 1.88 -2.14 4.68
N LEU A 7 1.01 -2.49 3.73
CA LEU A 7 0.28 -1.53 2.88
C LEU A 7 -1.19 -1.36 3.31
N GLY A 8 -1.66 -2.16 4.27
CA GLY A 8 -3.08 -2.30 4.57
C GLY A 8 -3.84 -3.05 3.47
N GLY A 9 -5.09 -3.45 3.76
CA GLY A 9 -5.89 -4.27 2.85
C GLY A 9 -6.21 -3.60 1.51
N LYS A 10 -6.48 -2.28 1.49
CA LYS A 10 -6.76 -1.53 0.26
C LYS A 10 -5.49 -1.32 -0.58
N GLY A 11 -4.38 -0.91 0.04
CA GLY A 11 -3.11 -0.68 -0.66
C GLY A 11 -2.56 -1.96 -1.28
N ALA A 12 -2.62 -3.08 -0.55
CA ALA A 12 -2.23 -4.39 -1.07
C ALA A 12 -3.12 -4.83 -2.24
N ASN A 13 -4.43 -4.61 -2.17
CA ASN A 13 -5.33 -4.97 -3.26
C ASN A 13 -5.10 -4.11 -4.51
N VAL A 14 -4.86 -2.80 -4.36
CA VAL A 14 -4.53 -1.92 -5.49
C VAL A 14 -3.18 -2.30 -6.11
N ALA A 15 -2.17 -2.63 -5.30
CA ALA A 15 -0.89 -3.11 -5.80
C ALA A 15 -1.01 -4.42 -6.60
N GLU A 16 -1.80 -5.37 -6.09
CA GLU A 16 -2.13 -6.62 -6.78
C GLU A 16 -2.88 -6.35 -8.10
N MET A 17 -3.88 -5.45 -8.09
CA MET A 17 -4.60 -5.04 -9.30
C MET A 17 -3.66 -4.44 -10.35
N THR A 18 -2.74 -3.55 -9.96
CA THR A 18 -1.76 -2.97 -10.87
C THR A 18 -0.82 -4.04 -11.43
N ARG A 19 -0.41 -5.02 -10.61
CA ARG A 19 0.45 -6.14 -11.03
C ARG A 19 -0.23 -7.06 -12.04
N VAL A 20 -1.53 -7.34 -11.86
CA VAL A 20 -2.29 -8.28 -12.70
C VAL A 20 -2.86 -7.61 -13.95
N LEU A 21 -3.42 -6.41 -13.82
CA LEU A 21 -4.12 -5.70 -14.90
C LEU A 21 -3.23 -4.73 -15.67
N GLY A 22 -2.07 -4.35 -15.13
CA GLY A 22 -1.19 -3.35 -15.70
C GLY A 22 -1.45 -1.93 -15.20
N ALA A 23 -0.42 -1.09 -15.25
CA ALA A 23 -0.46 0.31 -14.83
C ALA A 23 -1.29 1.21 -15.78
N ASP A 24 -1.56 0.75 -17.00
CA ASP A 24 -2.44 1.42 -17.96
C ASP A 24 -3.93 1.28 -17.60
N ARG A 25 -4.27 0.26 -16.80
CA ARG A 25 -5.66 -0.01 -16.39
C ARG A 25 -5.98 0.45 -14.97
N VAL A 26 -4.97 0.64 -14.12
CA VAL A 26 -5.12 1.11 -12.74
C VAL A 26 -4.51 2.51 -12.63
N PRO A 27 -5.28 3.54 -12.22
CA PRO A 27 -4.75 4.89 -12.05
C PRO A 27 -3.50 4.89 -11.16
N ALA A 28 -2.47 5.65 -11.57
CA ALA A 28 -1.22 5.73 -10.85
C ALA A 28 -1.40 6.33 -9.45
N GLY A 29 -0.63 5.82 -8.48
CA GLY A 29 -0.66 6.27 -7.10
C GLY A 29 0.41 5.58 -6.25
N PHE A 30 0.40 5.86 -4.96
CA PHE A 30 1.29 5.25 -3.98
C PHE A 30 0.54 5.01 -2.66
N THR A 31 1.07 4.09 -1.85
CA THR A 31 0.56 3.81 -0.50
C THR A 31 1.63 4.16 0.50
N ILE A 32 1.29 4.98 1.50
CA ILE A 32 2.14 5.19 2.68
C ILE A 32 1.94 3.97 3.60
N THR A 33 3.05 3.38 4.06
CA THR A 33 3.01 2.13 4.82
C THR A 33 2.37 2.31 6.19
N THR A 34 1.87 1.20 6.74
CA THR A 34 1.39 1.13 8.14
C THR A 34 2.53 1.41 9.12
N GLU A 35 3.75 0.97 8.81
CA GLU A 35 4.95 1.28 9.59
C GLU A 35 5.23 2.78 9.67
N ALA A 36 5.07 3.53 8.57
CA ALA A 36 5.22 4.98 8.61
C ALA A 36 4.18 5.65 9.51
N CYS A 37 2.95 5.10 9.58
CA CYS A 37 1.93 5.55 10.53
C CYS A 37 2.36 5.28 11.97
N VAL A 38 2.86 4.09 12.29
CA VAL A 38 3.39 3.75 13.63
C VAL A 38 4.55 4.66 14.02
N ALA A 39 5.53 4.83 13.14
CA ALA A 39 6.66 5.72 13.36
C ALA A 39 6.22 7.16 13.62
N TYR A 40 5.20 7.65 12.91
CA TYR A 40 4.62 8.97 13.16
C TYR A 40 3.97 9.08 14.55
N MET A 41 3.28 8.02 15.01
CA MET A 41 2.68 8.00 16.35
C MET A 41 3.73 7.92 17.47
N GLU A 42 4.83 7.21 17.24
CA GLU A 42 5.94 7.09 18.20
C GLU A 42 6.83 8.33 18.27
N ALA A 43 6.96 9.05 17.15
CA ALA A 43 7.75 10.28 17.06
C ALA A 43 7.02 11.53 17.61
N GLY A 44 5.81 11.37 18.15
CA GLY A 44 4.98 12.42 18.74
C GLY A 44 5.66 13.21 19.86
#